data_AF-A0A2E1B2A4-F1
#
_entry.id   AF-A0A2E1B2A4-F1
#
_cell.length_a   1.000
_cell.length_b   1.000
_cell.length_c   1.000
_cell.angle_alpha   90.00
_cell.angle_beta   90.00
_cell.angle_gamma   90.00
#
_symmetry.space_group_name_H-M   'P 1'
#
loop_
_entity.id
_entity.type
_entity.pdbx_description
1 polymer ?
#
loop_
_entity_poly.entity_id
_entity_poly.type
_entity_poly.pdbx_seq_one_letter_code
_entity_poly.pdbx_strand_id
1 'polypeptide(L)'
;MLSRNSSADAVLAALEASADPALIAGMDRVGIRTEHAIGLSNPALRQIARQIGVDHARAVALWQSPVREAKLLALLTFDPKRLKPEEMFALAGDFTSWEMVDMAADLFVETGLEPALIARFAADDREFVRRTAFAMIAGAAVHCKSEPDETFIAFLPLIEAHAGDDRNFVKKAVNWALRNIGMRNRACHQPALALAEKLAESDDRTRRWVGRDAVKYLSDPKRLARLKG
;
A
#
# COMPACT_ATOMS: atom_id res chain seq x y z
N MET A 1 -16.40 5.54 -26.42
CA MET A 1 -15.07 5.62 -25.74
C MET A 1 -15.24 6.29 -24.40
N LEU A 2 -14.52 5.83 -23.37
CA LEU A 2 -14.53 6.48 -22.06
C LEU A 2 -13.91 7.88 -22.12
N SER A 3 -14.33 8.78 -21.24
CA SER A 3 -13.82 10.14 -21.14
C SER A 3 -13.98 10.67 -19.71
N ARG A 4 -13.51 11.90 -19.46
CA ARG A 4 -13.70 12.56 -18.15
C ARG A 4 -15.16 12.71 -17.73
N ASN A 5 -16.07 12.78 -18.70
CA ASN A 5 -17.51 12.94 -18.46
C ASN A 5 -18.25 11.60 -18.39
N SER A 6 -17.56 10.47 -18.50
CA SER A 6 -18.20 9.15 -18.37
C SER A 6 -18.76 8.96 -16.96
N SER A 7 -20.02 8.51 -16.87
CA SER A 7 -20.66 8.12 -15.61
C SER A 7 -20.04 6.85 -15.04
N ALA A 8 -20.32 6.55 -13.77
CA ALA A 8 -19.93 5.27 -13.16
C ALA A 8 -20.48 4.07 -13.95
N ASP A 9 -21.77 4.10 -14.33
CA ASP A 9 -22.40 3.02 -15.10
C ASP A 9 -21.72 2.79 -16.46
N ALA A 10 -21.37 3.88 -17.16
CA ALA A 10 -20.65 3.78 -18.43
C ALA A 10 -19.25 3.17 -18.26
N VAL A 11 -18.58 3.48 -17.14
CA VAL A 11 -17.28 2.88 -16.80
C VAL A 11 -17.44 1.40 -16.43
N LEU A 12 -18.45 1.03 -15.64
CA LEU A 12 -18.72 -0.37 -15.28
C LEU A 12 -19.04 -1.22 -16.52
N ALA A 13 -19.91 -0.73 -17.41
CA ALA A 13 -20.22 -1.41 -18.66
C ALA A 13 -18.98 -1.60 -19.55
N ALA A 14 -18.07 -0.61 -19.58
CA ALA A 14 -16.82 -0.72 -20.32
C ALA A 14 -15.83 -1.71 -19.68
N LEU A 15 -15.79 -1.79 -18.35
CA LEU A 15 -15.00 -2.78 -17.62
C LEU A 15 -15.50 -4.20 -17.93
N GLU A 16 -16.81 -4.44 -17.82
CA GLU A 16 -17.43 -5.73 -18.15
C GLU A 16 -17.20 -6.14 -19.60
N ALA A 17 -17.33 -5.21 -20.55
CA ALA A 17 -17.05 -5.48 -21.96
C ALA A 17 -15.57 -5.80 -22.25
N SER A 18 -14.68 -5.44 -21.33
CA SER A 18 -13.22 -5.70 -21.40
C SER A 18 -12.79 -6.89 -20.55
N ALA A 19 -13.74 -7.65 -20.00
CA ALA A 19 -13.44 -8.79 -19.13
C ALA A 19 -12.63 -9.86 -19.87
N ASP A 20 -11.58 -10.35 -19.24
CA ASP A 20 -10.73 -11.43 -19.74
C ASP A 20 -10.51 -12.47 -18.62
N PRO A 21 -11.37 -13.51 -18.56
CA PRO A 21 -11.24 -14.56 -17.56
C PRO A 21 -9.91 -15.31 -17.59
N ALA A 22 -9.18 -15.31 -18.71
CA ALA A 22 -7.87 -15.94 -18.78
C ALA A 22 -6.85 -15.24 -17.88
N LEU A 23 -7.02 -13.93 -17.63
CA LEU A 23 -6.16 -13.14 -16.74
C LEU A 23 -6.48 -13.34 -15.24
N ILE A 24 -7.61 -13.96 -14.91
CA ILE A 24 -7.95 -14.33 -13.53
C ILE A 24 -7.08 -15.49 -13.04
N ALA A 25 -6.67 -16.36 -13.97
CA ALA A 25 -5.85 -17.52 -13.65
C ALA A 25 -4.52 -17.11 -12.98
N GLY A 26 -4.33 -17.54 -11.74
CA GLY A 26 -3.11 -17.27 -10.97
C GLY A 26 -3.21 -16.10 -9.98
N MET A 27 -4.29 -15.31 -10.00
CA MET A 27 -4.54 -14.30 -8.97
C MET A 27 -4.66 -14.92 -7.57
N ASP A 28 -5.33 -16.08 -7.44
CA ASP A 28 -5.43 -16.81 -6.17
C ASP A 28 -4.06 -17.23 -5.63
N ARG A 29 -3.11 -17.60 -6.50
CA ARG A 29 -1.76 -18.03 -6.12
C ARG A 29 -0.96 -16.91 -5.44
N VAL A 30 -1.33 -15.65 -5.70
CA VAL A 30 -0.72 -14.49 -5.07
C VAL A 30 -1.61 -13.88 -3.98
N GLY A 31 -2.69 -14.56 -3.58
CA GLY A 31 -3.56 -14.15 -2.47
C GLY A 31 -4.53 -13.01 -2.80
N ILE A 32 -4.96 -12.92 -4.06
CA ILE A 32 -6.03 -12.03 -4.50
C ILE A 32 -7.32 -12.85 -4.60
N ARG A 33 -8.42 -12.38 -4.01
CA ARG A 33 -9.74 -13.04 -4.13
C ARG A 33 -10.34 -12.77 -5.50
N THR A 34 -10.77 -13.82 -6.19
CA THR A 34 -11.21 -13.78 -7.58
C THR A 34 -12.72 -13.84 -7.79
N GLU A 35 -13.51 -13.96 -6.71
CA GLU A 35 -14.98 -14.12 -6.76
C GLU A 35 -15.70 -13.05 -7.61
N HIS A 36 -15.19 -11.82 -7.61
CA HIS A 36 -15.71 -10.70 -8.40
C HIS A 36 -14.66 -10.08 -9.33
N ALA A 37 -13.62 -10.84 -9.67
CA ALA A 37 -12.61 -10.40 -10.63
C ALA A 37 -13.14 -10.61 -12.06
N ILE A 38 -12.96 -9.60 -12.90
CA ILE A 38 -13.27 -9.69 -14.33
C ILE A 38 -12.03 -9.82 -15.20
N GLY A 39 -10.83 -9.73 -14.61
CA GLY A 39 -9.57 -10.06 -15.26
C GLY A 39 -8.98 -8.90 -16.07
N LEU A 40 -8.73 -7.75 -15.43
CA LEU A 40 -7.90 -6.71 -16.04
C LEU A 40 -6.57 -6.56 -15.32
N SER A 41 -5.53 -6.31 -16.10
CA SER A 41 -4.20 -6.00 -15.57
C SER A 41 -4.15 -4.60 -14.93
N ASN A 42 -3.30 -4.43 -13.92
CA ASN A 42 -3.08 -3.11 -13.30
C ASN A 42 -2.62 -2.03 -14.32
N PRO A 43 -1.78 -2.32 -15.32
CA PRO A 43 -1.49 -1.37 -16.40
C PRO A 43 -2.72 -0.92 -17.19
N ALA A 44 -3.64 -1.83 -17.51
CA ALA A 44 -4.88 -1.51 -18.20
C ALA A 44 -5.79 -0.61 -17.33
N LEU A 45 -5.94 -0.94 -16.05
CA LEU A 45 -6.69 -0.09 -15.10
C LEU A 45 -6.09 1.31 -14.99
N ARG A 46 -4.76 1.44 -14.92
CA ARG A 46 -4.08 2.74 -14.90
C ARG A 46 -4.23 3.51 -16.22
N GLN A 47 -4.39 2.83 -17.36
CA GLN A 47 -4.70 3.49 -18.63
C GLN A 47 -6.14 4.06 -18.61
N ILE A 48 -7.10 3.27 -18.14
CA ILE A 48 -8.49 3.72 -17.99
C ILE A 48 -8.57 4.89 -17.01
N ALA A 49 -7.90 4.79 -15.85
CA ALA A 49 -7.84 5.87 -14.86
C ALA A 49 -7.31 7.18 -15.45
N ARG A 50 -6.25 7.12 -16.27
CA ARG A 50 -5.70 8.30 -16.97
C ARG A 50 -6.70 8.92 -17.97
N GLN A 51 -7.51 8.09 -18.62
CA GLN A 51 -8.51 8.53 -19.60
C GLN A 51 -9.72 9.19 -18.94
N ILE A 52 -10.23 8.62 -17.84
CA ILE A 52 -11.40 9.14 -17.12
C ILE A 52 -11.03 10.23 -16.10
N GLY A 53 -9.79 10.26 -15.63
CA GLY A 53 -9.30 11.23 -14.66
C GLY A 53 -9.90 11.07 -13.26
N VAL A 54 -9.47 11.96 -12.37
CA VAL A 54 -9.97 12.06 -10.98
C VAL A 54 -11.38 12.63 -10.98
N ASP A 55 -12.29 11.91 -10.33
CA ASP A 55 -13.67 12.33 -10.05
C ASP A 55 -14.13 11.59 -8.79
N HIS A 56 -14.20 12.33 -7.68
CA HIS A 56 -14.52 11.75 -6.39
C HIS A 56 -15.93 11.14 -6.33
N ALA A 57 -16.94 11.76 -6.98
CA ALA A 57 -18.30 11.23 -6.95
C ALA A 57 -18.41 9.93 -7.74
N ARG A 58 -17.74 9.86 -8.90
CA ARG A 58 -17.63 8.62 -9.67
C ARG A 58 -16.83 7.55 -8.93
N ALA A 59 -15.73 7.90 -8.26
CA ALA A 59 -14.94 6.96 -7.48
C ALA A 59 -15.76 6.34 -6.33
N VAL A 60 -16.54 7.15 -5.60
CA VAL A 60 -17.49 6.66 -4.59
C VAL A 60 -18.48 5.66 -5.20
N ALA A 61 -19.08 5.98 -6.35
CA ALA A 61 -20.02 5.09 -7.02
C ALA A 61 -19.37 3.79 -7.52
N LEU A 62 -18.16 3.86 -8.09
CA LEU A 62 -17.40 2.68 -8.51
C LEU A 62 -17.02 1.78 -7.32
N TRP A 63 -16.72 2.37 -6.15
CA TRP A 63 -16.39 1.61 -4.94
C TRP A 63 -17.54 0.73 -4.44
N GLN A 64 -18.79 1.14 -4.68
CA GLN A 64 -19.98 0.36 -4.30
C GLN A 64 -20.15 -0.90 -5.15
N SER A 65 -19.48 -0.99 -6.30
CA SER A 65 -19.52 -2.19 -7.14
C SER A 65 -18.82 -3.36 -6.44
N PRO A 66 -19.37 -4.59 -6.52
CA PRO A 66 -18.67 -5.78 -6.06
C PRO A 66 -17.45 -6.11 -6.93
N VAL A 67 -17.39 -5.58 -8.17
CA VAL A 67 -16.33 -5.89 -9.13
C VAL A 67 -14.98 -5.38 -8.63
N ARG A 68 -14.00 -6.30 -8.52
CA ARG A 68 -12.64 -6.01 -8.04
C ARG A 68 -12.00 -4.87 -8.82
N GLU A 69 -12.02 -4.94 -10.14
CA GLU A 69 -11.45 -3.95 -11.06
C GLU A 69 -12.10 -2.57 -10.92
N ALA A 70 -13.41 -2.52 -10.61
CA ALA A 70 -14.10 -1.26 -10.35
C ALA A 70 -13.62 -0.61 -9.06
N LYS A 71 -13.41 -1.41 -8.00
CA LYS A 71 -12.82 -0.93 -6.73
C LYS A 71 -11.39 -0.42 -6.91
N LEU A 72 -10.55 -1.15 -7.66
CA LEU A 72 -9.20 -0.68 -7.98
C LEU A 72 -9.24 0.61 -8.80
N LEU A 73 -10.12 0.70 -9.79
CA LEU A 73 -10.29 1.93 -10.59
C LEU A 73 -10.79 3.11 -9.73
N ALA A 74 -11.66 2.86 -8.75
CA ALA A 74 -12.09 3.86 -7.78
C ALA A 74 -10.89 4.41 -6.98
N LEU A 75 -10.03 3.53 -6.43
CA LEU A 75 -8.81 3.95 -5.72
C LEU A 75 -7.88 4.82 -6.58
N LEU A 76 -7.81 4.56 -7.89
CA LEU A 76 -7.02 5.38 -8.82
C LEU A 76 -7.65 6.72 -9.19
N THR A 77 -8.91 6.97 -8.82
CA THR A 77 -9.69 8.13 -9.29
C THR A 77 -10.38 8.93 -8.18
N PHE A 78 -10.24 8.52 -6.91
CA PHE A 78 -10.59 9.38 -5.78
C PHE A 78 -9.79 10.69 -5.80
N ASP A 79 -10.44 11.78 -5.39
CA ASP A 79 -9.76 13.04 -5.13
C ASP A 79 -9.18 13.01 -3.70
N PRO A 80 -7.84 13.00 -3.52
CA PRO A 80 -7.21 12.98 -2.20
C PRO A 80 -7.59 14.20 -1.35
N LYS A 81 -7.86 15.36 -1.96
CA LYS A 81 -8.22 16.59 -1.21
C LYS A 81 -9.60 16.53 -0.57
N ARG A 82 -10.43 15.61 -1.02
CA ARG A 82 -11.80 15.42 -0.53
C ARG A 82 -11.94 14.23 0.41
N LEU A 83 -10.92 13.37 0.47
CA LEU A 83 -10.95 12.14 1.24
C LEU A 83 -10.65 12.42 2.71
N LYS A 84 -11.58 12.06 3.59
CA LYS A 84 -11.45 12.23 5.04
C LYS A 84 -10.95 10.94 5.69
N PRO A 85 -10.30 11.01 6.87
CA PRO A 85 -9.84 9.82 7.59
C PRO A 85 -10.91 8.73 7.76
N GLU A 86 -12.15 9.12 8.01
CA GLU A 86 -13.31 8.28 8.26
C GLU A 86 -13.67 7.47 7.00
N GLU A 87 -13.57 8.12 5.84
CA GLU A 87 -13.74 7.47 4.55
C GLU A 87 -12.57 6.52 4.26
N MET A 88 -11.34 6.90 4.59
CA MET A 88 -10.17 6.00 4.45
C MET A 88 -10.32 4.72 5.29
N PHE A 89 -10.81 4.84 6.53
CA PHE A 89 -11.07 3.68 7.39
C PHE A 89 -12.23 2.82 6.88
N ALA A 90 -13.26 3.44 6.31
CA ALA A 90 -14.36 2.71 5.67
C ALA A 90 -13.85 1.92 4.45
N LEU A 91 -13.11 2.57 3.55
CA LEU A 91 -12.46 1.92 2.40
C LEU A 91 -11.56 0.77 2.87
N ALA A 92 -10.73 1.01 3.89
CA ALA A 92 -9.80 0.00 4.38
C ALA A 92 -10.49 -1.20 5.05
N GLY A 93 -11.66 -0.99 5.64
CA GLY A 93 -12.49 -2.07 6.17
C GLY A 93 -12.97 -3.05 5.10
N ASP A 94 -13.09 -2.60 3.85
CA ASP A 94 -13.54 -3.40 2.71
C ASP A 94 -12.39 -4.05 1.92
N PHE A 95 -11.13 -3.78 2.27
CA PHE A 95 -9.99 -4.36 1.57
C PHE A 95 -9.97 -5.88 1.72
N THR A 96 -9.90 -6.59 0.60
CA THR A 96 -9.87 -8.06 0.54
C THR A 96 -8.55 -8.62 0.02
N SER A 97 -7.61 -7.76 -0.34
CA SER A 97 -6.34 -8.12 -0.94
C SER A 97 -5.24 -7.10 -0.64
N TRP A 98 -4.00 -7.56 -0.70
CA TRP A 98 -2.82 -6.72 -0.51
C TRP A 98 -2.67 -5.63 -1.59
N GLU A 99 -3.20 -5.85 -2.79
CA GLU A 99 -3.12 -4.89 -3.88
C GLU A 99 -4.05 -3.69 -3.70
N MET A 100 -5.23 -3.88 -3.10
CA MET A 100 -6.12 -2.77 -2.74
C MET A 100 -5.44 -1.90 -1.70
N VAL A 101 -4.79 -2.53 -0.72
CA VAL A 101 -3.99 -1.83 0.29
C VAL A 101 -2.88 -1.03 -0.35
N ASP A 102 -2.05 -1.65 -1.19
CA ASP A 102 -0.89 -1.00 -1.79
C ASP A 102 -1.31 0.15 -2.72
N MET A 103 -2.43 0.02 -3.44
CA MET A 103 -3.00 1.08 -4.27
C MET A 103 -3.60 2.23 -3.45
N ALA A 104 -4.29 1.92 -2.35
CA ALA A 104 -4.86 2.93 -1.46
C ALA A 104 -3.81 3.65 -0.63
N ALA A 105 -2.68 3.00 -0.30
CA ALA A 105 -1.62 3.59 0.50
C ALA A 105 -1.06 4.88 -0.14
N ASP A 106 -0.80 4.85 -1.46
CA ASP A 106 -0.35 6.04 -2.20
C ASP A 106 -1.40 7.17 -2.14
N LEU A 107 -2.67 6.84 -2.40
CA LEU A 107 -3.80 7.78 -2.30
C LEU A 107 -3.91 8.41 -0.90
N PHE A 108 -3.76 7.61 0.16
CA PHE A 108 -3.88 8.09 1.54
C PHE A 108 -2.70 9.00 1.90
N VAL A 109 -1.48 8.66 1.47
CA VAL A 109 -0.30 9.51 1.65
C VAL A 109 -0.44 10.84 0.91
N GLU A 110 -1.09 10.87 -0.27
CA GLU A 110 -1.37 12.11 -1.00
C GLU A 110 -2.30 13.09 -0.25
N THR A 111 -3.08 12.60 0.72
CA THR A 111 -3.90 13.47 1.57
C THR A 111 -3.10 14.21 2.65
N GLY A 112 -1.90 13.71 2.96
CA GLY A 112 -1.04 14.19 4.03
C GLY A 112 -0.42 13.02 4.81
N LEU A 113 0.88 13.10 5.08
CA LEU A 113 1.57 12.11 5.89
C LEU A 113 1.37 12.42 7.37
N GLU A 114 0.26 11.94 7.94
CA GLU A 114 -0.12 12.19 9.33
C GLU A 114 0.28 11.02 10.24
N PRO A 115 1.26 11.18 11.17
CA PRO A 115 1.69 10.09 12.04
C PRO A 115 0.57 9.52 12.93
N ALA A 116 -0.35 10.37 13.38
CA ALA A 116 -1.50 9.95 14.17
C ALA A 116 -2.46 9.05 13.37
N LEU A 117 -2.63 9.32 12.06
CA LEU A 117 -3.45 8.49 11.18
C LEU A 117 -2.80 7.12 10.98
N ILE A 118 -1.50 7.08 10.68
CA ILE A 118 -0.74 5.84 10.54
C ILE A 118 -0.81 4.99 11.80
N ALA A 119 -0.64 5.59 12.98
CA ALA A 119 -0.74 4.91 14.27
C ALA A 119 -2.14 4.30 14.48
N ARG A 120 -3.21 5.01 14.11
CA ARG A 120 -4.59 4.50 14.18
C ARG A 120 -4.79 3.28 13.26
N PHE A 121 -4.25 3.30 12.04
CA PHE A 121 -4.28 2.12 11.16
C PHE A 121 -3.50 0.95 11.74
N ALA A 122 -2.32 1.19 12.31
CA ALA A 122 -1.47 0.13 12.88
C ALA A 122 -2.13 -0.54 14.10
N ALA A 123 -2.85 0.23 14.91
CA ALA A 123 -3.58 -0.26 16.07
C ALA A 123 -4.80 -1.14 15.73
N ASP A 124 -5.33 -1.07 14.51
CA ASP A 124 -6.46 -1.90 14.10
C ASP A 124 -6.05 -3.38 13.99
N ASP A 125 -6.90 -4.29 14.48
CA ASP A 125 -6.64 -5.74 14.44
C ASP A 125 -6.99 -6.38 13.11
N ARG A 126 -7.74 -5.73 12.22
CA ARG A 126 -8.04 -6.28 10.89
C ARG A 126 -6.79 -6.27 10.03
N GLU A 127 -6.49 -7.43 9.40
CA GLU A 127 -5.20 -7.67 8.72
C GLU A 127 -4.86 -6.60 7.68
N PHE A 128 -5.79 -6.29 6.78
CA PHE A 128 -5.55 -5.34 5.71
C PHE A 128 -5.56 -3.89 6.18
N VAL A 129 -6.33 -3.55 7.22
CA VAL A 129 -6.30 -2.21 7.82
C VAL A 129 -4.94 -1.96 8.49
N ARG A 130 -4.43 -2.93 9.25
CA ARG A 130 -3.07 -2.86 9.81
C ARG A 130 -2.01 -2.80 8.72
N ARG A 131 -2.14 -3.61 7.68
CA ARG A 131 -1.21 -3.60 6.54
C ARG A 131 -1.13 -2.19 5.92
N THR A 132 -2.24 -1.46 5.83
CA THR A 132 -2.28 -0.11 5.27
C THR A 132 -1.32 0.84 5.99
N ALA A 133 -1.19 0.76 7.31
CA ALA A 133 -0.23 1.59 8.05
C ALA A 133 1.20 1.46 7.50
N PHE A 134 1.67 0.22 7.34
CA PHE A 134 3.03 -0.06 6.91
C PHE A 134 3.21 0.13 5.40
N ALA A 135 2.17 -0.08 4.60
CA ALA A 135 2.18 0.27 3.18
C ALA A 135 2.30 1.79 2.97
N MET A 136 1.57 2.60 3.75
CA MET A 136 1.69 4.07 3.72
C MET A 136 3.11 4.52 4.09
N ILE A 137 3.71 3.97 5.16
CA ILE A 137 5.10 4.28 5.53
C ILE A 137 6.06 3.91 4.39
N ALA A 138 5.91 2.72 3.81
CA ALA A 138 6.78 2.24 2.75
C ALA A 138 6.69 3.11 1.48
N GLY A 139 5.48 3.48 1.06
CA GLY A 139 5.24 4.37 -0.08
C GLY A 139 5.78 5.78 0.17
N ALA A 140 5.46 6.36 1.34
CA ALA A 140 5.91 7.69 1.72
C ALA A 140 7.45 7.81 1.76
N ALA A 141 8.17 6.79 2.23
CA ALA A 141 9.62 6.79 2.24
C ALA A 141 10.23 6.92 0.83
N VAL A 142 9.51 6.45 -0.20
CA VAL A 142 9.90 6.56 -1.60
C VAL A 142 9.42 7.88 -2.21
N HIS A 143 8.19 8.30 -1.97
CA HIS A 143 7.54 9.38 -2.74
C HIS A 143 7.61 10.75 -2.07
N CYS A 144 7.55 10.84 -0.74
CA CYS A 144 7.57 12.11 -0.01
C CYS A 144 9.00 12.62 0.15
N LYS A 145 9.60 13.14 -0.94
CA LYS A 145 11.02 13.57 -0.95
C LYS A 145 11.31 14.83 -0.15
N SER A 146 10.31 15.68 0.05
CA SER A 146 10.43 16.91 0.86
C SER A 146 10.18 16.68 2.34
N GLU A 147 9.65 15.53 2.72
CA GLU A 147 9.37 15.20 4.12
C GLU A 147 10.69 15.00 4.90
N PRO A 148 10.83 15.58 6.11
CA PRO A 148 12.01 15.40 6.94
C PRO A 148 12.32 13.94 7.25
N ASP A 149 13.60 13.63 7.38
CA ASP A 149 14.05 12.27 7.69
C ASP A 149 13.62 11.84 9.10
N GLU A 150 13.52 12.80 10.01
CA GLU A 150 13.02 12.64 11.37
C GLU A 150 11.62 12.04 11.40
N THR A 151 10.75 12.39 10.45
CA THR A 151 9.40 11.80 10.33
C THR A 151 9.49 10.30 10.09
N PHE A 152 10.40 9.85 9.20
CA PHE A 152 10.55 8.42 8.90
C PHE A 152 11.25 7.66 10.03
N ILE A 153 12.27 8.27 10.65
CA ILE A 153 12.93 7.70 11.82
C ILE A 153 11.94 7.52 12.96
N ALA A 154 10.98 8.45 13.14
CA ALA A 154 9.93 8.36 14.15
C ALA A 154 8.92 7.22 13.91
N PHE A 155 8.87 6.61 12.71
CA PHE A 155 8.07 5.40 12.46
C PHE A 155 8.75 4.10 12.88
N LEU A 156 10.07 4.09 13.12
CA LEU A 156 10.81 2.88 13.49
C LEU A 156 10.30 2.22 14.79
N PRO A 157 9.95 2.95 15.87
CA PRO A 157 9.33 2.34 17.05
C PRO A 157 7.99 1.65 16.76
N LEU A 158 7.17 2.21 15.87
CA LEU A 158 5.90 1.60 15.46
C LEU A 158 6.14 0.31 14.64
N ILE A 159 7.13 0.33 13.75
CA ILE A 159 7.58 -0.87 13.01
C ILE A 159 8.06 -1.95 13.99
N GLU A 160 8.87 -1.59 14.98
CA GLU A 160 9.34 -2.53 16.00
C GLU A 160 8.18 -3.15 16.79
N ALA A 161 7.23 -2.33 17.24
CA ALA A 161 6.08 -2.78 18.02
C ALA A 161 5.26 -3.86 17.29
N HIS A 162 5.12 -3.73 15.97
CA HIS A 162 4.34 -4.64 15.14
C HIS A 162 5.17 -5.70 14.39
N ALA A 163 6.49 -5.75 14.57
CA ALA A 163 7.36 -6.74 13.91
C ALA A 163 7.10 -8.19 14.31
N GLY A 164 6.34 -8.43 15.38
CA GLY A 164 5.91 -9.76 15.83
C GLY A 164 4.61 -10.28 15.20
N ASP A 165 3.92 -9.48 14.39
CA ASP A 165 2.66 -9.88 13.76
C ASP A 165 2.91 -10.97 12.70
N ASP A 166 2.49 -12.20 12.95
CA ASP A 166 2.86 -13.38 12.14
C ASP A 166 2.07 -13.51 10.82
N ARG A 167 1.01 -12.72 10.68
CA ARG A 167 0.15 -12.69 9.49
C ARG A 167 0.95 -12.23 8.29
N ASN A 168 0.87 -13.04 7.23
CA ASN A 168 1.80 -12.93 6.11
C ASN A 168 1.77 -11.55 5.43
N PHE A 169 0.59 -10.95 5.29
CA PHE A 169 0.47 -9.66 4.64
C PHE A 169 0.93 -8.51 5.54
N VAL A 170 0.76 -8.61 6.87
CA VAL A 170 1.24 -7.59 7.80
C VAL A 170 2.76 -7.66 7.93
N LYS A 171 3.35 -8.83 8.23
CA LYS A 171 4.81 -8.95 8.42
C LYS A 171 5.60 -8.52 7.19
N LYS A 172 5.08 -8.82 5.98
CA LYS A 172 5.70 -8.37 4.73
C LYS A 172 5.66 -6.86 4.57
N ALA A 173 4.57 -6.21 4.99
CA ALA A 173 4.46 -4.75 4.96
C ALA A 173 5.35 -4.09 6.01
N VAL A 174 5.45 -4.65 7.23
CA VAL A 174 6.39 -4.18 8.27
C VAL A 174 7.84 -4.25 7.77
N ASN A 175 8.26 -5.40 7.22
CA ASN A 175 9.57 -5.56 6.60
C ASN A 175 9.76 -4.56 5.43
N TRP A 176 8.76 -4.41 4.57
CA TRP A 176 8.82 -3.47 3.45
C TRP A 176 9.01 -2.02 3.90
N ALA A 177 8.26 -1.57 4.92
CA ALA A 177 8.42 -0.26 5.52
C ALA A 177 9.85 -0.05 6.07
N LEU A 178 10.36 -1.01 6.84
CA LEU A 178 11.72 -0.96 7.40
C LEU A 178 12.79 -0.81 6.32
N ARG A 179 12.72 -1.63 5.27
CA ARG A 179 13.67 -1.58 4.14
C ARG A 179 13.57 -0.28 3.37
N ASN A 180 12.36 0.23 3.14
CA ASN A 180 12.17 1.47 2.39
C ASN A 180 12.67 2.69 3.15
N ILE A 181 12.43 2.78 4.47
CA ILE A 181 13.05 3.80 5.32
C ILE A 181 14.57 3.70 5.22
N GLY A 182 15.14 2.50 5.40
CA GLY A 182 16.58 2.30 5.35
C GLY A 182 17.22 2.55 3.98
N MET A 183 16.44 2.55 2.90
CA MET A 183 16.90 2.88 1.55
C MET A 183 16.66 4.33 1.13
N ARG A 184 16.04 5.14 1.99
CA ARG A 184 15.69 6.53 1.66
C ARG A 184 16.93 7.38 1.42
N ASN A 185 17.85 7.40 2.39
CA ASN A 185 19.12 8.12 2.40
C ASN A 185 19.99 7.63 3.58
N ARG A 186 21.19 8.20 3.74
CA ARG A 186 22.13 7.80 4.79
C ARG A 186 21.62 8.08 6.20
N ALA A 187 20.92 9.19 6.41
CA ALA A 187 20.36 9.55 7.72
C ALA A 187 19.34 8.52 8.22
N CYS A 188 18.44 8.06 7.34
CA CYS A 188 17.48 7.00 7.66
C CYS A 188 18.08 5.60 7.68
N HIS A 189 19.16 5.36 6.91
CA HIS A 189 19.78 4.05 6.77
C HIS A 189 20.30 3.49 8.10
N GLN A 190 21.11 4.29 8.81
CA GLN A 190 21.72 3.89 10.08
C GLN A 190 20.70 3.40 11.12
N PRO A 191 19.67 4.18 11.50
CA PRO A 191 18.70 3.74 12.50
C PRO A 191 17.81 2.57 12.00
N ALA A 192 17.51 2.50 10.70
CA ALA A 192 16.77 1.37 10.14
C ALA A 192 17.58 0.07 10.17
N LEU A 193 18.89 0.12 9.85
CA LEU A 193 19.77 -1.04 9.94
C LEU A 193 19.93 -1.51 11.39
N ALA A 194 20.12 -0.57 12.32
CA ALA A 194 20.21 -0.90 13.75
C ALA A 194 18.94 -1.60 14.27
N LEU A 195 17.75 -1.13 13.85
CA LEU A 195 16.50 -1.83 14.18
C LEU A 195 16.44 -3.21 13.52
N ALA A 196 16.86 -3.34 12.26
CA ALA A 196 16.88 -4.63 11.57
C ALA A 196 17.79 -5.65 12.27
N GLU A 197 18.98 -5.23 12.72
CA GLU A 197 19.93 -6.05 13.48
C GLU A 197 19.34 -6.49 14.83
N LYS A 198 18.77 -5.55 15.59
CA LYS A 198 18.05 -5.85 16.84
C LYS A 198 16.94 -6.88 16.64
N LEU A 199 16.13 -6.71 15.59
CA LEU A 199 15.06 -7.67 15.27
C LEU A 199 15.62 -9.04 14.86
N ALA A 200 16.77 -9.10 14.18
CA ALA A 200 17.40 -10.34 13.74
C ALA A 200 17.89 -11.22 14.90
N GLU A 201 18.16 -10.63 16.05
CA GLU A 201 18.57 -11.29 17.30
C GLU A 201 17.40 -11.70 18.20
N SER A 202 16.18 -11.21 17.93
CA SER A 202 14.97 -11.52 18.71
C SER A 202 14.70 -13.02 18.78
N ASP A 203 14.20 -13.51 19.93
CA ASP A 203 13.72 -14.88 20.11
C ASP A 203 12.42 -15.19 19.36
N ASP A 204 11.57 -14.19 19.15
CA ASP A 204 10.37 -14.32 18.32
C ASP A 204 10.71 -14.61 16.84
N ARG A 205 10.03 -15.61 16.26
CA ARG A 205 10.30 -16.08 14.89
C ARG A 205 9.95 -15.03 13.83
N THR A 206 8.88 -14.28 14.04
CA THR A 206 8.42 -13.27 13.06
C THR A 206 9.35 -12.08 13.07
N ARG A 207 9.66 -11.52 14.25
CA ARG A 207 10.64 -10.43 14.43
C ARG A 207 11.98 -10.78 13.80
N ARG A 208 12.49 -11.98 14.09
CA ARG A 208 13.74 -12.48 13.52
C ARG A 208 13.71 -12.63 12.01
N TRP A 209 12.58 -13.06 11.44
CA TRP A 209 12.41 -13.12 9.99
C TRP A 209 12.45 -11.71 9.36
N VAL A 210 11.73 -10.76 9.94
CA VAL A 210 11.73 -9.35 9.51
C VAL A 210 13.14 -8.77 9.57
N GLY A 211 13.82 -8.93 10.71
CA GLY A 211 15.17 -8.43 10.93
C GLY A 211 16.19 -9.02 9.96
N ARG A 212 16.27 -10.35 9.85
CA ARG A 212 17.25 -11.03 8.98
C ARG A 212 17.08 -10.68 7.50
N ASP A 213 15.83 -10.59 7.02
CA ASP A 213 15.57 -10.19 5.64
C ASP A 213 15.94 -8.72 5.40
N ALA A 214 15.58 -7.84 6.33
CA ALA A 214 15.93 -6.41 6.26
C ALA A 214 17.45 -6.18 6.33
N VAL A 215 18.19 -6.85 7.23
CA VAL A 215 19.67 -6.79 7.30
C VAL A 215 20.27 -7.23 5.97
N LYS A 216 19.89 -8.41 5.46
CA LYS A 216 20.38 -8.90 4.17
C LYS A 216 20.14 -7.90 3.04
N TYR A 217 18.98 -7.25 3.05
CA TYR A 217 18.63 -6.26 2.03
C TYR A 217 19.44 -4.97 2.19
N LEU A 218 19.51 -4.40 3.39
CA LEU A 218 20.12 -3.11 3.69
C LEU A 218 21.65 -3.16 3.63
N SER A 219 22.26 -4.29 3.96
CA SER A 219 23.72 -4.48 3.90
C SER A 219 24.23 -4.90 2.51
N ASP A 220 23.35 -5.02 1.49
CA ASP A 220 23.77 -5.37 0.12
C ASP A 220 24.64 -4.24 -0.47
N PRO A 221 25.91 -4.50 -0.86
CA PRO A 221 26.80 -3.48 -1.41
C PRO A 221 26.23 -2.72 -2.61
N LYS A 222 25.45 -3.39 -3.47
CA LYS A 222 24.82 -2.76 -4.64
C LYS A 222 23.73 -1.77 -4.22
N ARG A 223 23.06 -2.00 -3.09
CA ARG A 223 22.06 -1.07 -2.55
C ARG A 223 22.71 0.07 -1.78
N LEU A 224 23.72 -0.23 -0.96
CA LEU A 224 24.49 0.79 -0.24
C LEU A 224 25.09 1.83 -1.21
N ALA A 225 25.57 1.39 -2.37
CA ALA A 225 26.08 2.29 -3.41
C ALA A 225 25.02 3.27 -3.98
N ARG A 226 23.73 2.97 -3.82
CA ARG A 226 22.61 3.81 -4.27
C ARG A 226 22.12 4.80 -3.22
N LEU A 227 22.58 4.69 -1.97
CA LEU A 227 22.20 5.60 -0.90
C LEU A 227 22.78 6.99 -1.16
N LYS A 228 21.88 7.96 -1.23
CA LYS A 228 22.24 9.37 -1.32
C LYS A 228 22.59 9.90 0.08
N GLY A 229 23.46 10.91 0.10
CA GLY A 229 23.76 11.71 1.30
C GLY A 229 22.48 12.18 1.95
#